data_AF-A0A0L8GAT4-F1
#
_entry.id   AF-A0A0L8GAT4-F1
#
_cell.length_a   1.000
_cell.length_b   1.000
_cell.length_c   1.000
_cell.angle_alpha   90.00
_cell.angle_beta   90.00
_cell.angle_gamma   90.00
#
_symmetry.space_group_name_H-M   'P 1'
#
loop_
_entity.id
_entity.type
_entity.pdbx_description
1 polymer ?
#
loop_
_entity_poly.entity_id
_entity_poly.type
_entity_poly.pdbx_seq_one_letter_code
_entity_poly.pdbx_strand_id
1 'polypeptide(L)' 'QVKLVLYKNQKAVVTMVFDGRNTNLQNWFTDEKLKSSPWSDLAPNTTNYFSMIGIE' A
#
# COMPACT_ATOMS: atom_id res chain seq x y z
N GLN A 1 3.48 -12.14 -1.08
CA GLN A 1 4.01 -10.81 -0.74
C GLN A 1 3.94 -9.94 -1.98
N VAL A 2 3.53 -8.67 -1.86
CA VAL A 2 3.51 -7.70 -2.96
C VAL A 2 4.40 -6.51 -2.57
N LYS A 3 5.20 -6.01 -3.52
CA LYS A 3 6.07 -4.85 -3.34
C LYS A 3 5.65 -3.74 -4.30
N LEU A 4 5.27 -2.59 -3.76
CA LEU A 4 4.96 -1.38 -4.52
C LEU A 4 6.15 -0.42 -4.43
N VAL A 5 6.67 -0.01 -5.57
CA VAL A 5 7.76 0.97 -5.66
C VAL A 5 7.32 2.13 -6.54
N LEU A 6 7.25 3.33 -5.98
CA LEU A 6 6.95 4.55 -6.74
C LEU A 6 8.26 5.24 -7.11
N TYR A 7 8.35 5.67 -8.36
CA TYR A 7 9.52 6.34 -8.91
C TYR A 7 9.21 7.80 -9.24
N LYS A 8 10.16 8.68 -8.97
CA LYS A 8 10.19 10.07 -9.45
C LYS A 8 11.54 10.30 -10.10
N ASN A 9 11.55 10.79 -11.34
CA ASN A 9 12.78 11.03 -12.09
C ASN A 9 13.72 9.80 -12.11
N GLN A 10 13.16 8.62 -12.37
CA GLN A 10 13.88 7.32 -12.39
C GLN A 10 14.50 6.89 -11.05
N LYS A 11 14.24 7.62 -9.95
CA LYS A 11 14.67 7.27 -8.59
C LYS A 11 13.48 6.75 -7.78
N ALA A 12 13.67 5.62 -7.09
CA ALA A 12 12.67 5.12 -6.15
C ALA A 12 12.51 6.11 -4.99
N VAL A 13 11.28 6.57 -4.77
CA VAL A 13 10.93 7.54 -3.71
C VAL A 13 10.04 6.96 -2.63
N VAL A 14 9.28 5.91 -2.94
CA VAL A 14 8.42 5.20 -1.99
C VAL A 14 8.59 3.71 -2.21
N THR A 15 8.73 2.95 -1.13
CA THR A 15 8.68 1.48 -1.15
C THR A 15 7.72 1.02 -0.06
N MET A 16 6.70 0.25 -0.46
CA MET A 16 5.76 -0.38 0.45
C MET A 16 5.73 -1.88 0.22
N VAL A 17 5.48 -2.63 1.29
CA VAL A 17 5.37 -4.09 1.24
C VAL A 17 4.04 -4.50 1.84
N PHE A 18 3.31 -5.35 1.12
CA PHE A 18 1.99 -5.85 1.50
C PHE A 18 1.96 -7.38 1.65
N ASP A 19 1.10 -7.88 2.52
CA ASP A 19 0.72 -9.29 2.60
C ASP A 19 -0.22 -9.68 1.45
N GLY A 20 0.37 -10.03 0.31
CA GLY A 20 -0.40 -10.53 -0.83
C GLY A 20 -0.87 -11.97 -0.75
N ARG A 21 -0.96 -12.59 0.44
CA ARG A 21 -1.50 -13.96 0.56
C ARG A 21 -3.02 -13.90 0.60
N ASN A 22 -3.68 -14.79 -0.15
CA ASN A 22 -5.15 -14.85 -0.26
C ASN A 22 -5.78 -13.54 -0.76
N THR A 23 -5.02 -12.76 -1.54
CA THR A 23 -5.49 -11.52 -2.18
C THR A 23 -5.62 -11.72 -3.70
N ASN A 24 -6.47 -10.91 -4.33
CA ASN A 24 -6.56 -10.76 -5.77
C ASN A 24 -5.96 -9.42 -6.20
N LEU A 25 -6.08 -9.06 -7.48
CA LEU A 25 -5.52 -7.82 -8.02
C LEU A 25 -6.12 -6.55 -7.40
N GLN A 26 -7.31 -6.61 -6.80
CA GLN A 26 -8.03 -5.44 -6.29
C GLN A 26 -7.89 -5.22 -4.78
N ASN A 27 -7.66 -6.28 -4.00
CA ASN A 27 -7.71 -6.21 -2.54
C ASN A 27 -6.36 -6.38 -1.83
N TRP A 28 -5.25 -6.45 -2.56
CA TRP A 28 -3.91 -6.49 -1.94
C TRP A 28 -3.45 -5.12 -1.43
N PHE A 29 -3.97 -4.03 -2.00
CA PHE A 29 -3.64 -2.66 -1.65
C PHE A 29 -4.63 -2.13 -0.60
N THR A 30 -4.40 -2.51 0.65
CA THR A 30 -5.15 -2.04 1.82
C THR A 30 -4.19 -1.83 3.00
N ASP A 31 -4.62 -1.05 3.98
CA ASP A 31 -3.91 -0.84 5.24
C ASP A 31 -3.73 -2.14 6.04
N GLU A 32 -4.76 -2.99 6.09
CA GLU A 32 -4.72 -4.29 6.78
C GLU A 32 -3.60 -5.20 6.25
N LYS A 33 -3.30 -5.11 4.95
CA LYS A 33 -2.23 -5.90 4.32
C LYS A 33 -0.88 -5.19 4.37
N LEU A 34 -0.78 -3.94 4.81
CA LEU A 34 0.47 -3.18 4.84
C LEU A 34 1.44 -3.72 5.91
N LYS A 35 2.57 -4.29 5.47
CA LYS A 35 3.64 -4.79 6.35
C LYS A 35 4.72 -3.76 6.61
N SER A 36 4.99 -2.90 5.64
CA SER A 36 6.05 -1.91 5.72
C SER A 36 5.75 -0.73 4.80
N SER A 37 6.00 0.47 5.30
CA SER A 37 5.85 1.72 4.58
C SER A 37 6.90 2.72 5.08
N PRO A 38 7.25 3.76 4.30
CA PRO A 38 8.14 4.81 4.76
C PRO A 38 7.48 5.77 5.77
N TRP A 39 6.17 5.67 5.96
CA TRP A 39 5.37 6.51 6.85
C TRP A 39 5.08 5.79 8.16
N SER A 40 5.22 6.51 9.28
CA SER A 40 4.95 6.01 10.62
C SER A 40 3.51 6.22 11.08
N ASP A 41 2.74 7.04 10.37
CA ASP A 41 1.38 7.47 10.71
C ASP A 41 0.29 6.80 9.87
N LEU A 42 0.67 5.85 9.02
CA LEU A 42 -0.23 5.16 8.09
C LEU A 42 -1.04 4.02 8.74
N ALA A 43 -0.66 3.56 9.93
CA ALA A 43 -1.40 2.59 10.73
C ALA A 43 -1.32 2.99 12.22
N PRO A 44 -2.40 2.92 13.02
CA PRO A 44 -3.78 2.53 12.74
C PRO A 44 -4.72 3.76 12.68
N ASN A 45 -4.35 4.79 11.92
CA ASN A 45 -5.14 6.01 11.80
C ASN A 45 -6.23 5.85 10.73
N THR A 46 -7.38 6.50 10.92
CA THR A 46 -8.44 6.55 9.90
C THR A 46 -7.93 7.24 8.65
N THR A 47 -7.74 6.49 7.56
CA THR A 47 -7.41 7.04 6.24
C THR A 47 -8.69 7.34 5.46
N ASN A 48 -8.72 8.43 4.69
CA ASN A 48 -9.88 8.76 3.84
C ASN A 48 -10.18 7.64 2.84
N TYR A 49 -9.16 7.17 2.10
CA TYR A 49 -9.27 6.04 1.18
C TYR A 49 -7.93 5.30 1.11
N PHE A 50 -7.96 3.98 1.28
CA PHE A 50 -6.82 3.09 1.10
C PHE A 50 -7.28 1.80 0.42
N SER A 51 -7.65 1.95 -0.85
CA SER A 51 -8.09 0.85 -1.70
C SER A 51 -7.65 1.14 -3.14
N MET A 52 -7.57 0.10 -3.97
CA MET A 52 -7.22 0.27 -5.38
C MET A 52 -8.34 0.93 -6.19
N ILE A 53 -9.60 0.76 -5.75
CA ILE A 53 -10.79 1.34 -6.38
C ILE A 53 -11.05 2.79 -5.94
N GLY A 54 -10.47 3.23 -4.82
CA GLY A 54 -10.73 4.54 -4.24
C GLY A 54 -12.10 4.61 -3.56
N ILE A 55 -12.95 5.50 -4.07
CA ILE A 55 -14.37 5.65 -3.70
C ILE A 55 -15.18 4.93 -4.77
N GLU A 56 -16.14 4.09 -4.40
CA GLU A 56 -17.21 3.70 -5.33
C GLU A 56 -18.05 4.92 -5.73
#